data_AF-A0AAV4LTT0-F1
#
_entry.id   AF-A0AAV4LTT0-F1
#
_cell.length_a   1.000
_cell.length_b   1.000
_cell.length_c   1.000
_cell.angle_alpha   90.00
_cell.angle_beta   90.00
_cell.angle_gamma   90.00
#
_symmetry.space_group_name_H-M   'P 1'
#
loop_
_entity.id
_entity.type
_entity.pdbx_description
1 polymer ?
#
loop_
_entity_poly.entity_id
_entity_poly.type
_entity_poly.pdbx_seq_one_letter_code
_entity_poly.pdbx_strand_id
1 'polypeptide(L)'
;MYELLDSAISLKPGAPAEAAGRGADGPTLGRLGVDHLEWSQPGTSFASVENVRCPHHFALPIQYFCLDCKNGEGCFCSECALTRHATCDVRTLDEAYTMVLNNVIRKWASQFTSRADGLDVTFAQQLADKREEWTMKLQEVQGALLKSCDDISTTLRELEHSLLRWLTQSHQSFTQEHEKVCAHVERTLESYAANAEMLRQQRRLPPARLLLFYNENHARLRQMLLGTTPRDSERVIGQAARHLGTRLDNINATCVEYSKLLTQLERSIRQSGSQ
;
A
#
# COMPACT_ATOMS: atom_id res chain seq x y z
N MET A 1 -9.69 -6.54 9.09
CA MET A 1 -9.00 -6.66 7.78
C MET A 1 -7.61 -7.30 7.89
N TYR A 2 -6.94 -7.28 9.06
CA TYR A 2 -5.65 -7.95 9.27
C TYR A 2 -5.72 -9.50 9.40
N GLU A 3 -6.83 -10.07 9.88
CA GLU A 3 -6.94 -11.52 10.11
C GLU A 3 -7.18 -12.37 8.85
N LEU A 4 -7.58 -11.74 7.74
CA LEU A 4 -7.86 -12.44 6.47
C LEU A 4 -6.62 -12.64 5.59
N LEU A 5 -5.50 -11.97 5.91
CA LEU A 5 -4.25 -12.10 5.16
C LEU A 5 -3.30 -13.14 5.78
N ASP A 6 -3.36 -13.32 7.11
CA ASP A 6 -2.53 -14.28 7.85
C ASP A 6 -2.94 -15.75 7.58
N SER A 7 -4.16 -15.97 7.10
CA SER A 7 -4.69 -17.29 6.74
C SER A 7 -4.43 -17.68 5.28
N ALA A 8 -4.05 -16.73 4.42
CA ALA A 8 -3.83 -16.99 2.99
C ALA A 8 -2.36 -17.34 2.68
N ILE A 9 -1.39 -16.85 3.47
CA ILE A 9 0.04 -17.05 3.22
C ILE A 9 0.78 -17.17 4.57
N SER A 10 1.04 -18.40 5.01
CA SER A 10 1.90 -18.66 6.18
C SER A 10 3.36 -18.25 5.87
N LEU A 11 3.78 -17.10 6.40
CA LEU A 11 5.15 -16.55 6.30
C LEU A 11 5.96 -16.81 7.59
N LYS A 12 6.05 -18.07 8.07
CA LYS A 12 6.97 -18.43 9.16
C LYS A 12 8.05 -19.40 8.69
N PRO A 13 9.34 -19.12 8.95
CA PRO A 13 10.42 -20.07 8.69
C PRO A 13 10.43 -21.13 9.81
N GLY A 14 10.12 -22.38 9.46
CA GLY A 14 10.11 -23.49 10.40
C GLY A 14 11.50 -24.07 10.66
N ALA A 15 11.90 -24.12 11.94
CA ALA A 15 12.90 -25.06 12.45
C ALA A 15 12.26 -26.46 12.66
N PRO A 16 13.03 -27.55 12.65
CA PRO A 16 12.50 -28.89 12.46
C PRO A 16 12.00 -29.49 13.79
N ALA A 17 10.80 -30.07 13.78
CA ALA A 17 10.37 -31.03 14.78
C ALA A 17 9.41 -32.05 14.15
N GLU A 18 9.57 -33.28 14.61
CA GLU A 18 9.12 -34.54 14.03
C GLU A 18 7.61 -34.77 14.03
N ALA A 19 7.20 -35.54 13.02
CA ALA A 19 6.16 -36.58 13.00
C ALA A 19 4.79 -36.31 13.65
N ALA A 20 3.78 -36.10 12.81
CA ALA A 20 2.52 -36.86 12.87
C ALA A 20 1.67 -36.64 11.60
N GLY A 21 1.38 -37.75 10.90
CA GLY A 21 0.02 -38.03 10.44
C GLY A 21 -0.50 -37.41 9.14
N ARG A 22 -0.46 -38.23 8.08
CA ARG A 22 -1.54 -38.50 7.10
C ARG A 22 -2.18 -37.32 6.37
N GLY A 23 -1.91 -37.27 5.07
CA GLY A 23 -2.69 -36.47 4.11
C GLY A 23 -1.96 -36.35 2.76
N ALA A 24 -1.47 -37.47 2.22
CA ALA A 24 -0.97 -37.51 0.86
C ALA A 24 -2.18 -37.74 -0.07
N ASP A 25 -2.81 -36.66 -0.50
CA ASP A 25 -3.78 -36.65 -1.61
C ASP A 25 -3.63 -35.32 -2.37
N GLY A 26 -2.46 -35.10 -2.96
CA GLY A 26 -2.39 -34.36 -4.21
C GLY A 26 -2.71 -35.34 -5.33
N PRO A 27 -3.43 -34.95 -6.41
CA PRO A 27 -3.64 -35.85 -7.52
C PRO A 27 -2.27 -36.08 -8.16
N THR A 28 -1.61 -37.16 -7.79
CA THR A 28 -0.65 -37.82 -8.64
C THR A 28 -1.43 -38.20 -9.88
N LEU A 29 -1.40 -37.31 -10.88
CA LEU A 29 -1.64 -37.69 -12.26
C LEU A 29 -0.63 -38.80 -12.50
N GLY A 30 -1.12 -40.04 -12.37
CA GLY A 30 -0.34 -41.23 -12.59
C GLY A 30 0.33 -41.04 -13.92
N ARG A 31 1.66 -40.96 -13.89
CA ARG A 31 2.52 -40.92 -15.06
C ARG A 31 2.38 -42.28 -15.75
N LEU A 32 1.22 -42.49 -16.39
CA LEU A 32 1.06 -43.50 -17.43
C LEU A 32 1.81 -42.93 -18.62
N GLY A 33 3.14 -43.00 -18.54
CA GLY A 33 4.00 -42.81 -19.70
C GLY A 33 3.46 -43.73 -20.78
N VAL A 34 3.15 -43.14 -21.93
CA VAL A 34 2.75 -43.86 -23.15
C VAL A 34 3.80 -44.94 -23.53
N ASP A 35 4.99 -44.85 -22.93
CA ASP A 35 6.10 -45.80 -23.02
C ASP A 35 5.77 -47.25 -22.65
N HIS A 36 4.67 -47.51 -21.92
CA HIS A 36 4.31 -48.87 -21.50
C HIS A 36 3.09 -49.49 -22.19
N LEU A 37 2.54 -48.88 -23.25
CA LEU A 37 1.78 -49.69 -24.19
C LEU A 37 2.78 -50.45 -25.07
N GLU A 38 2.85 -51.76 -24.91
CA GLU A 38 3.53 -52.67 -25.83
C GLU A 38 2.82 -52.61 -27.20
N TRP A 39 3.06 -51.56 -27.99
CA TRP A 39 2.38 -51.34 -29.27
C TRP A 39 2.81 -52.35 -30.36
N SER A 40 3.83 -53.18 -30.11
CA SER A 40 4.25 -54.25 -31.00
C SER A 40 5.44 -55.03 -30.40
N GLN A 41 5.24 -56.25 -29.91
CA GLN A 41 6.33 -57.22 -29.89
C GLN A 41 6.45 -57.80 -31.33
N PRO A 42 7.65 -57.87 -31.93
CA PRO A 42 7.81 -58.50 -33.24
C PRO A 42 7.51 -60.01 -33.10
N GLY A 43 6.33 -60.44 -33.53
CA GLY A 43 5.87 -61.83 -33.43
C GLY A 43 4.49 -62.02 -32.80
N THR A 44 3.89 -60.99 -32.20
CA THR A 44 2.47 -61.05 -31.79
C THR A 44 1.58 -60.61 -32.96
N SER A 45 0.99 -61.60 -33.64
CA SER A 45 -0.16 -61.38 -34.51
C SER A 45 -1.28 -60.75 -33.68
N PHE A 46 -1.53 -59.46 -33.90
CA PHE A 46 -2.55 -58.73 -33.15
C PHE A 46 -3.93 -59.12 -33.67
N ALA A 47 -4.76 -59.61 -32.76
CA ALA A 47 -6.21 -59.85 -32.84
C ALA A 47 -6.78 -59.95 -34.27
N SER A 48 -7.08 -61.18 -34.68
CA SER A 48 -7.74 -61.56 -35.93
C SER A 48 -8.85 -60.58 -36.35
N VAL A 49 -8.52 -59.62 -37.22
CA VAL A 49 -9.50 -58.87 -38.05
C VAL A 49 -10.07 -59.80 -39.14
N GLU A 50 -9.84 -61.11 -39.04
CA GLU A 50 -10.25 -62.14 -40.00
C GLU A 50 -11.78 -62.19 -40.22
N ASN A 51 -12.58 -61.57 -39.34
CA ASN A 51 -14.04 -61.54 -39.45
C ASN A 51 -14.66 -60.17 -39.71
N VAL A 52 -13.88 -59.09 -39.84
CA VAL A 52 -14.47 -57.80 -40.24
C VAL A 52 -14.69 -57.81 -41.74
N ARG A 53 -15.96 -57.75 -42.15
CA ARG A 53 -16.37 -57.78 -43.56
C ARG A 53 -16.30 -56.40 -44.17
N CYS A 54 -15.99 -56.35 -45.46
CA CYS A 54 -15.97 -55.08 -46.18
C CYS A 54 -17.39 -54.49 -46.24
N PRO A 55 -17.57 -53.19 -45.94
CA PRO A 55 -18.88 -52.52 -46.03
C PRO A 55 -19.54 -52.60 -47.41
N HIS A 56 -18.73 -52.77 -48.47
CA HIS A 56 -19.21 -52.85 -49.85
C HIS A 56 -19.33 -54.28 -50.38
N HIS A 57 -18.49 -55.20 -49.89
CA HIS A 57 -18.48 -56.60 -50.29
C HIS A 57 -18.55 -57.48 -49.04
N PHE A 58 -19.77 -57.68 -48.54
CA PHE A 58 -20.02 -58.29 -47.23
C PHE A 58 -19.55 -59.75 -47.11
N ALA A 59 -19.32 -60.42 -48.24
CA ALA A 59 -18.77 -61.77 -48.30
C ALA A 59 -17.24 -61.82 -48.15
N LEU A 60 -16.55 -60.68 -48.31
CA LEU A 60 -15.10 -60.61 -48.33
C LEU A 60 -14.54 -59.98 -47.05
N PRO A 61 -13.46 -60.54 -46.48
CA PRO A 61 -12.78 -59.95 -45.34
C PRO A 61 -11.99 -58.69 -45.75
N ILE A 62 -11.83 -57.79 -44.79
CA ILE A 62 -10.92 -56.65 -44.91
C ILE A 62 -9.47 -57.15 -44.81
N GLN A 63 -8.63 -56.77 -45.77
CA GLN A 63 -7.24 -57.26 -45.88
C GLN A 63 -6.24 -56.17 -46.28
N TYR A 64 -6.73 -55.03 -46.76
CA TYR A 64 -5.92 -53.96 -47.31
C TYR A 64 -6.25 -52.62 -46.65
N PHE A 65 -5.29 -51.71 -46.69
CA PHE A 65 -5.44 -50.34 -46.23
C PHE A 65 -4.94 -49.36 -47.29
N CYS A 66 -5.67 -48.26 -47.51
CA CYS A 66 -5.27 -47.16 -48.39
C CYS A 66 -4.71 -46.00 -47.56
N LEU A 67 -3.48 -45.59 -47.87
CA LEU A 67 -2.81 -44.48 -47.19
C LEU A 67 -3.29 -43.09 -47.67
N ASP A 68 -3.89 -43.01 -48.86
CA ASP A 68 -4.34 -41.76 -49.47
C ASP A 68 -5.77 -41.37 -49.07
N CYS A 69 -6.60 -42.33 -48.69
CA CYS A 69 -8.00 -42.12 -48.34
C CYS A 69 -8.16 -41.60 -46.91
N LYS A 70 -8.22 -40.28 -46.73
CA LYS A 70 -8.21 -39.60 -45.42
C LYS A 70 -9.52 -39.63 -44.62
N ASN A 71 -10.61 -40.16 -45.18
CA ASN A 71 -11.97 -40.00 -44.64
C ASN A 71 -12.63 -41.30 -44.14
N GLY A 72 -11.85 -42.26 -43.63
CA GLY A 72 -12.41 -43.44 -42.96
C GLY A 72 -12.74 -44.62 -43.88
N GLU A 73 -12.54 -44.52 -45.19
CA GLU A 73 -12.50 -45.66 -46.14
C GLU A 73 -11.10 -46.29 -46.16
N GLY A 74 -10.46 -46.38 -44.99
CA GLY A 74 -9.07 -46.77 -44.85
C GLY A 74 -8.86 -48.25 -45.10
N CYS A 75 -9.68 -49.12 -44.49
CA CYS A 75 -9.53 -50.58 -44.59
C CYS A 75 -10.60 -51.20 -45.50
N PHE A 76 -10.20 -52.06 -46.45
CA PHE A 76 -11.10 -52.69 -47.42
C PHE A 76 -10.67 -54.09 -47.89
N CYS A 77 -11.55 -54.75 -48.65
CA CYS A 77 -11.30 -56.08 -49.24
C CYS A 77 -10.54 -56.01 -50.58
N SER A 78 -10.09 -57.16 -51.07
CA SER A 78 -9.40 -57.31 -52.36
C SER A 78 -10.15 -56.71 -53.55
N GLU A 79 -11.48 -56.85 -53.64
CA GLU A 79 -12.26 -56.29 -54.75
C GLU A 79 -12.29 -54.75 -54.74
N CYS A 80 -12.34 -54.14 -53.55
CA CYS A 80 -12.25 -52.69 -53.42
C CYS A 80 -10.85 -52.18 -53.80
N ALA A 81 -9.80 -52.95 -53.54
CA ALA A 81 -8.43 -52.60 -53.93
C ALA A 81 -8.30 -52.48 -55.45
N LEU A 82 -8.93 -53.38 -56.20
CA LEU A 82 -8.86 -53.44 -57.67
C LEU A 82 -9.79 -52.45 -58.38
N THR A 83 -10.83 -51.96 -57.70
CA THR A 83 -11.86 -51.12 -58.32
C THR A 83 -11.79 -49.68 -57.83
N ARG A 84 -12.10 -49.46 -56.55
CA ARG A 84 -12.22 -48.12 -55.96
C ARG A 84 -10.90 -47.49 -55.59
N HIS A 85 -9.89 -48.32 -55.28
CA HIS A 85 -8.56 -47.87 -54.86
C HIS A 85 -7.47 -48.25 -55.87
N ALA A 86 -7.82 -48.50 -57.13
CA ALA A 86 -6.90 -48.95 -58.17
C ALA A 86 -5.71 -47.99 -58.41
N THR A 87 -5.91 -46.70 -58.13
CA THR A 87 -4.91 -45.64 -58.31
C THR A 87 -4.34 -45.10 -56.98
N CYS A 88 -4.67 -45.73 -55.85
CA CYS A 88 -4.22 -45.30 -54.53
C CYS A 88 -3.01 -46.13 -54.04
N ASP A 89 -2.23 -45.61 -53.09
CA ASP A 89 -1.22 -46.39 -52.38
C ASP A 89 -1.89 -47.34 -51.38
N VAL A 90 -2.08 -48.58 -51.84
CA VAL A 90 -2.72 -49.67 -51.11
C VAL A 90 -1.66 -50.62 -50.57
N ARG A 91 -1.77 -50.93 -49.27
CA ARG A 91 -0.88 -51.86 -48.56
C ARG A 91 -1.68 -52.97 -47.88
N THR A 92 -1.03 -54.08 -47.56
CA THR A 92 -1.62 -55.08 -46.66
C THR A 92 -1.80 -54.47 -45.27
N LEU A 93 -2.74 -54.99 -44.47
CA LEU A 93 -2.97 -54.47 -43.12
C LEU A 93 -1.70 -54.48 -42.26
N ASP A 94 -0.86 -55.52 -42.36
CA ASP A 94 0.37 -55.64 -41.57
C ASP A 94 1.40 -54.56 -41.94
N GLU A 95 1.58 -54.32 -43.24
CA GLU A 95 2.47 -53.27 -43.75
C GLU A 95 1.96 -51.88 -43.40
N ALA A 96 0.65 -51.64 -43.59
CA ALA A 96 0.02 -50.37 -43.27
C ALA A 96 0.05 -50.08 -41.78
N TYR A 97 -0.22 -51.07 -40.93
CA TYR A 97 -0.14 -50.95 -39.48
C TYR A 97 1.27 -50.54 -39.06
N THR A 98 2.28 -51.26 -39.56
CA THR A 98 3.68 -50.95 -39.27
C THR A 98 4.04 -49.54 -39.73
N MET A 99 3.58 -49.13 -40.92
CA MET A 99 3.86 -47.81 -41.47
C MET A 99 3.16 -46.70 -40.67
N VAL A 100 1.87 -46.82 -40.37
CA VAL A 100 1.09 -45.82 -39.60
C VAL A 100 1.61 -45.73 -38.17
N LEU A 101 1.90 -46.86 -37.53
CA LEU A 101 2.46 -46.90 -36.18
C LEU A 101 3.80 -46.16 -36.14
N ASN A 102 4.72 -46.46 -37.06
CA ASN A 102 6.07 -45.90 -37.04
C ASN A 102 6.13 -44.45 -37.52
N ASN A 103 5.39 -44.11 -38.58
CA ASN A 103 5.52 -42.82 -39.24
C ASN A 103 4.54 -41.77 -38.74
N VAL A 104 3.40 -42.18 -38.18
CA VAL A 104 2.38 -41.27 -37.66
C VAL A 104 2.36 -41.37 -36.14
N ILE A 105 1.93 -42.50 -35.59
CA ILE A 105 1.64 -42.61 -34.15
C ILE A 105 2.90 -42.33 -33.31
N ARG A 106 4.03 -42.98 -33.60
CA ARG A 106 5.29 -42.76 -32.86
C ARG A 106 5.84 -41.35 -33.00
N LYS A 107 5.71 -40.72 -34.18
CA LYS A 107 6.14 -39.32 -34.38
C LYS A 107 5.27 -38.34 -33.61
N TRP A 108 3.96 -38.55 -33.59
CA TRP A 108 3.05 -37.72 -32.80
C TRP A 108 3.26 -37.93 -31.31
N ALA A 109 3.42 -39.18 -30.85
CA ALA A 109 3.73 -39.50 -29.47
C ALA A 109 5.01 -38.80 -29.00
N SER A 110 6.10 -38.86 -29.78
CA SER A 110 7.35 -38.18 -29.41
C SER A 110 7.21 -36.65 -29.37
N GLN A 111 6.46 -36.06 -30.31
CA GLN A 111 6.16 -34.63 -30.29
C GLN A 111 5.34 -34.23 -29.05
N PHE A 112 4.31 -35.00 -28.69
CA PHE A 112 3.51 -34.74 -27.50
C PHE A 112 4.32 -34.89 -26.21
N THR A 113 5.12 -35.96 -26.08
CA THR A 113 5.99 -36.16 -24.92
C THR A 113 6.98 -35.01 -24.77
N SER A 114 7.64 -34.58 -25.85
CA SER A 114 8.58 -33.45 -25.79
C SER A 114 7.93 -32.13 -25.35
N ARG A 115 6.67 -31.89 -25.76
CA ARG A 115 5.91 -30.69 -25.35
C ARG A 115 5.43 -30.80 -23.91
N ALA A 116 5.00 -31.99 -23.48
CA ALA A 116 4.60 -32.25 -22.10
C ALA A 116 5.79 -32.07 -21.16
N ASP A 117 6.95 -32.65 -21.48
CA ASP A 117 8.19 -32.47 -20.70
C ASP A 117 8.63 -30.99 -20.67
N GLY A 118 8.48 -30.29 -21.79
CA GLY A 118 8.73 -28.84 -21.87
C GLY A 118 7.84 -28.05 -20.90
N LEU A 119 6.54 -28.35 -20.84
CA LEU A 119 5.61 -27.70 -19.92
C LEU A 119 5.91 -28.05 -18.46
N ASP A 120 6.11 -29.33 -18.16
CA ASP A 120 6.32 -29.80 -16.78
C ASP A 120 7.59 -29.22 -16.17
N VAL A 121 8.68 -29.12 -16.94
CA VAL A 121 9.96 -28.63 -16.41
C VAL A 121 10.09 -27.12 -16.55
N THR A 122 9.90 -26.57 -17.75
CA THR A 122 10.23 -25.16 -17.99
C THR A 122 9.14 -24.21 -17.54
N PHE A 123 7.87 -24.55 -17.78
CA PHE A 123 6.78 -23.64 -17.44
C PHE A 123 6.49 -23.66 -15.93
N ALA A 124 6.54 -24.84 -15.30
CA ALA A 124 6.41 -24.93 -13.84
C ALA A 124 7.54 -24.18 -13.11
N GLN A 125 8.79 -24.32 -13.59
CA GLN A 125 9.91 -23.57 -13.02
C GLN A 125 9.74 -22.06 -13.23
N GLN A 126 9.36 -21.61 -14.43
CA GLN A 126 9.08 -20.19 -14.69
C GLN A 126 7.99 -19.62 -13.78
N LEU A 127 6.94 -20.39 -13.51
CA LEU A 127 5.89 -19.98 -12.56
C LEU A 127 6.41 -19.89 -11.13
N ALA A 128 7.27 -20.83 -10.71
CA ALA A 128 7.90 -20.80 -9.40
C ALA A 128 8.81 -19.57 -9.25
N ASP A 129 9.64 -19.28 -10.26
CA ASP A 129 10.54 -18.12 -10.28
C ASP A 129 9.74 -16.81 -10.25
N LYS A 130 8.64 -16.72 -11.02
CA LYS A 130 7.76 -15.54 -11.02
C LYS A 130 7.06 -15.34 -9.68
N ARG A 131 6.64 -16.42 -9.03
CA ARG A 131 6.05 -16.37 -7.68
C ARG A 131 7.06 -15.84 -6.66
N GLU A 132 8.30 -16.33 -6.71
CA GLU A 132 9.37 -15.86 -5.83
C GLU A 132 9.69 -14.38 -6.08
N GLU A 133 9.83 -13.97 -7.34
CA GLU A 133 10.04 -12.58 -7.74
C GLU A 133 8.94 -11.66 -7.17
N TRP A 134 7.68 -12.06 -7.29
CA TRP A 134 6.54 -11.28 -6.79
C TRP A 134 6.49 -11.25 -5.27
N THR A 135 6.89 -12.34 -4.62
CA THR A 135 6.95 -12.41 -3.15
C THR A 135 8.02 -11.47 -2.61
N MET A 136 9.20 -11.44 -3.24
CA MET A 136 10.28 -10.50 -2.89
C MET A 136 9.83 -9.05 -3.09
N LYS A 137 9.23 -8.72 -4.24
CA LYS A 137 8.69 -7.37 -4.49
C LYS A 137 7.62 -6.97 -3.48
N LEU A 138 6.75 -7.90 -3.09
CA LEU A 138 5.72 -7.64 -2.08
C LEU A 138 6.35 -7.33 -0.71
N GLN A 139 7.38 -8.08 -0.31
CA GLN A 139 8.12 -7.83 0.93
C GLN A 139 8.85 -6.48 0.90
N GLU A 140 9.46 -6.11 -0.23
CA GLU A 140 10.09 -4.80 -0.40
C GLU A 140 9.08 -3.66 -0.25
N VAL A 141 7.93 -3.76 -0.91
CA VAL A 141 6.84 -2.77 -0.80
C VAL A 141 6.31 -2.70 0.64
N GLN A 142 6.12 -3.84 1.29
CA GLN A 142 5.69 -3.89 2.69
C GLN A 142 6.72 -3.23 3.62
N GLY A 143 8.01 -3.49 3.41
CA GLY A 143 9.10 -2.87 4.18
C GLY A 143 9.16 -1.36 3.96
N ALA A 144 9.04 -0.90 2.71
CA ALA A 144 9.00 0.52 2.38
C ALA A 144 7.78 1.22 3.01
N LEU A 145 6.61 0.58 3.00
CA LEU A 145 5.40 1.10 3.63
C LEU A 145 5.56 1.24 5.14
N LEU A 146 6.06 0.21 5.82
CA LEU A 146 6.30 0.24 7.27
C LEU A 146 7.28 1.35 7.65
N LYS A 147 8.38 1.48 6.90
CA LYS A 147 9.36 2.55 7.11
C LYS A 147 8.73 3.93 6.91
N SER A 148 7.93 4.12 5.85
CA SER A 148 7.23 5.39 5.63
C SER A 148 6.24 5.71 6.76
N CYS A 149 5.53 4.71 7.29
CA CYS A 149 4.64 4.88 8.43
C CYS A 149 5.39 5.29 9.70
N ASP A 150 6.55 4.68 9.94
CA ASP A 150 7.43 5.03 11.06
C ASP A 150 7.96 6.47 10.92
N ASP A 151 8.44 6.86 9.74
CA ASP A 151 8.93 8.21 9.44
C ASP A 151 7.82 9.28 9.59
N ILE A 152 6.59 8.97 9.17
CA ILE A 152 5.42 9.84 9.40
C ILE A 152 5.11 9.94 10.90
N SER A 153 5.17 8.82 11.61
CA SER A 153 4.86 8.80 13.04
C SER A 153 5.91 9.56 13.87
N THR A 154 7.19 9.45 13.53
CA THR A 154 8.27 10.20 14.20
C THR A 154 8.14 11.69 13.95
N THR A 155 7.96 12.11 12.69
CA THR A 155 7.78 13.52 12.33
C THR A 155 6.54 14.14 13.00
N LEU A 156 5.42 13.41 13.08
CA LEU A 156 4.23 13.86 13.81
C LEU A 156 4.51 14.05 15.30
N ARG A 157 5.18 13.09 15.96
CA ARG A 157 5.54 13.22 17.38
C ARG A 157 6.49 14.39 17.64
N GLU A 158 7.45 14.61 16.75
CA GLU A 158 8.38 15.74 16.85
C GLU A 158 7.66 17.09 16.70
N LEU A 159 6.75 17.20 15.72
CA LEU A 159 5.91 18.39 15.53
C LEU A 159 5.00 18.63 16.74
N GLU A 160 4.34 17.59 17.25
CA GLU A 160 3.49 17.66 18.44
C GLU A 160 4.30 18.15 19.66
N HIS A 161 5.47 17.56 19.89
CA HIS A 161 6.32 17.92 21.01
C HIS A 161 6.86 19.35 20.90
N SER A 162 7.24 19.78 19.68
CA SER A 162 7.65 21.16 19.40
C SER A 162 6.51 22.14 19.65
N LEU A 163 5.31 21.83 19.15
CA LEU A 163 4.10 22.61 19.34
C LEU A 163 3.73 22.78 20.80
N LEU A 164 3.70 21.68 21.57
CA LEU A 164 3.38 21.70 23.00
C LEU A 164 4.40 22.52 23.79
N ARG A 165 5.70 22.35 23.50
CA ARG A 165 6.77 23.10 24.15
C ARG A 165 6.63 24.59 23.85
N TRP A 166 6.45 24.95 22.58
CA TRP A 166 6.27 26.33 22.16
C TRP A 166 5.01 26.96 22.78
N LEU A 167 3.88 26.25 22.77
CA LEU A 167 2.63 26.72 23.36
C LEU A 167 2.80 26.97 24.86
N THR A 168 3.44 26.05 25.57
CA THR A 168 3.72 26.19 27.00
C THR A 168 4.59 27.41 27.28
N GLN A 169 5.69 27.58 26.53
CA GLN A 169 6.60 28.70 26.71
C GLN A 169 5.94 30.04 26.34
N SER A 170 5.18 30.06 25.25
CA SER A 170 4.44 31.23 24.79
C SER A 170 3.37 31.64 25.80
N HIS A 171 2.61 30.67 26.33
CA HIS A 171 1.61 30.91 27.36
C HIS A 171 2.24 31.46 28.64
N GLN A 172 3.32 30.84 29.14
CA GLN A 172 4.03 31.34 30.32
C GLN A 172 4.57 32.77 30.10
N SER A 173 5.18 33.03 28.96
CA SER A 173 5.71 34.36 28.63
C SER A 173 4.59 35.40 28.53
N PHE A 174 3.47 35.06 27.90
CA PHE A 174 2.32 35.95 27.78
C PHE A 174 1.67 36.23 29.14
N THR A 175 1.48 35.22 29.98
CA THR A 175 0.92 35.37 31.33
C THR A 175 1.81 36.27 32.20
N GLN A 176 3.13 36.09 32.16
CA GLN A 176 4.06 36.95 32.90
C GLN A 176 4.01 38.41 32.42
N GLU A 177 3.88 38.66 31.12
CA GLU A 177 3.73 40.01 30.59
C GLU A 177 2.39 40.62 30.97
N HIS A 178 1.31 39.85 30.87
CA HIS A 178 -0.02 40.25 31.30
C HIS A 178 -0.02 40.65 32.79
N GLU A 179 0.55 39.84 33.67
CA GLU A 179 0.69 40.15 35.10
C GLU A 179 1.50 41.44 35.34
N LYS A 180 2.62 41.62 34.64
CA LYS A 180 3.44 42.85 34.74
C LYS A 180 2.64 44.08 34.31
N VAL A 181 1.85 43.95 33.25
CA VAL A 181 0.98 45.00 32.73
C VAL A 181 -0.13 45.33 33.74
N CYS A 182 -0.83 44.33 34.27
CA CYS A 182 -1.84 44.52 35.31
C CYS A 182 -1.26 45.22 36.54
N ALA A 183 -0.13 44.72 37.07
CA ALA A 183 0.54 45.32 38.21
C ALA A 183 1.01 46.76 37.94
N HIS A 184 1.36 47.10 36.70
CA HIS A 184 1.71 48.46 36.31
C HIS A 184 0.48 49.37 36.27
N VAL A 185 -0.63 48.90 35.68
CA VAL A 185 -1.90 49.63 35.64
C VAL A 185 -2.44 49.87 37.06
N GLU A 186 -2.46 48.84 37.90
CA GLU A 186 -2.89 48.93 39.30
C GLU A 186 -2.07 49.96 40.08
N ARG A 187 -0.74 49.87 40.06
CA ARG A 187 0.14 50.87 40.70
C ARG A 187 -0.12 52.29 40.22
N THR A 188 -0.40 52.44 38.92
CA THR A 188 -0.69 53.75 38.33
C THR A 188 -2.04 54.27 38.85
N LEU A 189 -3.08 53.43 38.90
CA LEU A 189 -4.40 53.76 39.45
C LEU A 189 -4.36 54.06 40.95
N GLU A 190 -3.60 53.31 41.75
CA GLU A 190 -3.39 53.58 43.17
C GLU A 190 -2.72 54.94 43.40
N SER A 191 -1.70 55.26 42.59
CA SER A 191 -1.07 56.59 42.63
C SER A 191 -2.09 57.70 42.35
N TYR A 192 -2.99 57.50 41.38
CA TYR A 192 -4.06 58.47 41.10
C TYR A 192 -5.05 58.59 42.25
N ALA A 193 -5.48 57.47 42.82
CA ALA A 193 -6.40 57.47 43.96
C ALA A 193 -5.80 58.21 45.16
N ALA A 194 -4.53 57.95 45.48
CA ALA A 194 -3.80 58.64 46.54
C ALA A 194 -3.65 60.14 46.28
N ASN A 195 -3.34 60.53 45.03
CA ASN A 195 -3.22 61.94 44.65
C ASN A 195 -4.58 62.67 44.73
N ALA A 196 -5.66 62.03 44.27
CA ALA A 196 -7.01 62.58 44.36
C ALA A 196 -7.45 62.75 45.81
N GLU A 197 -7.14 61.77 46.66
CA GLU A 197 -7.50 61.82 48.08
C GLU A 197 -6.72 62.92 48.83
N MET A 198 -5.42 63.05 48.58
CA MET A 198 -4.62 64.18 49.06
C MET A 198 -5.28 65.52 48.70
N LEU A 199 -5.65 65.73 47.42
CA LEU A 199 -6.29 66.97 47.00
C LEU A 199 -7.64 67.22 47.70
N ARG A 200 -8.45 66.18 47.91
CA ARG A 200 -9.73 66.29 48.64
C ARG A 200 -9.53 66.70 50.10
N GLN A 201 -8.52 66.13 50.77
CA GLN A 201 -8.22 66.43 52.16
C GLN A 201 -7.75 67.87 52.33
N GLN A 202 -6.87 68.36 51.45
CA GLN A 202 -6.34 69.72 51.53
C GLN A 202 -7.39 70.79 51.21
N ARG A 203 -8.39 70.49 50.37
CA ARG A 203 -9.50 71.41 50.06
C ARG A 203 -10.36 71.77 51.29
N ARG A 204 -10.28 71.00 52.37
CA ARG A 204 -11.01 71.26 53.63
C ARG A 204 -10.31 72.27 54.55
N LEU A 205 -9.09 72.71 54.20
CA LEU A 205 -8.32 73.64 55.02
C LEU A 205 -8.71 75.12 54.82
N PRO A 206 -8.40 76.00 55.78
CA PRO A 206 -8.61 77.45 55.64
C PRO A 206 -7.86 78.03 54.42
N PRO A 207 -8.38 79.09 53.77
CA PRO A 207 -7.83 79.62 52.52
C PRO A 207 -6.33 79.96 52.55
N ALA A 208 -5.83 80.50 53.67
CA ALA A 208 -4.41 80.83 53.83
C ALA A 208 -3.50 79.59 53.81
N ARG A 209 -3.94 78.47 54.41
CA ARG A 209 -3.19 77.20 54.39
C ARG A 209 -3.29 76.49 53.05
N LEU A 210 -4.42 76.64 52.37
CA LEU A 210 -4.59 76.14 51.01
C LEU A 210 -3.59 76.79 50.05
N LEU A 211 -3.41 78.11 50.13
CA LEU A 211 -2.44 78.86 49.31
C LEU A 211 -0.99 78.44 49.59
N LEU A 212 -0.63 78.20 50.86
CA LEU A 212 0.68 77.66 51.23
C LEU A 212 0.91 76.27 50.63
N PHE A 213 -0.07 75.37 50.76
CA PHE A 213 0.01 74.03 50.16
C PHE A 213 0.20 74.06 48.64
N TYR A 214 -0.55 74.92 47.93
CA TYR A 214 -0.42 75.08 46.48
C TYR A 214 0.94 75.64 46.07
N ASN A 215 1.52 76.54 46.87
CA ASN A 215 2.83 77.11 46.61
C ASN A 215 3.96 76.08 46.84
N GLU A 216 3.90 75.36 47.96
CA GLU A 216 4.86 74.32 48.34
C GLU A 216 4.85 73.13 47.36
N ASN A 217 3.67 72.75 46.87
CA ASN A 217 3.50 71.60 45.99
C ASN A 217 3.34 71.99 44.51
N HIS A 218 3.62 73.25 44.15
CA HIS A 218 3.33 73.77 42.81
C HIS A 218 3.98 72.94 41.70
N ALA A 219 5.19 72.43 41.89
CA ALA A 219 5.90 71.62 40.89
C ALA A 219 5.18 70.29 40.64
N ARG A 220 4.80 69.57 41.71
CA ARG A 220 4.06 68.31 41.64
C ARG A 220 2.66 68.49 41.06
N LEU A 221 1.96 69.55 41.45
CA LEU A 221 0.62 69.89 40.94
C LEU A 221 0.67 70.35 39.49
N ARG A 222 1.70 71.09 39.10
CA ARG A 222 1.96 71.47 37.71
C ARG A 222 2.26 70.24 36.84
N GLN A 223 3.02 69.28 37.35
CA GLN A 223 3.25 67.98 36.71
C GLN A 223 1.95 67.17 36.59
N MET A 224 1.07 67.29 37.60
CA MET A 224 -0.27 66.71 37.56
C MET A 224 -1.20 67.33 36.50
N LEU A 225 -1.11 68.64 36.30
CA LEU A 225 -2.00 69.40 35.42
C LEU A 225 -1.51 69.49 33.96
N LEU A 226 -0.20 69.63 33.74
CA LEU A 226 0.40 69.81 32.40
C LEU A 226 0.71 68.50 31.67
N GLY A 227 0.52 67.35 32.34
CA GLY A 227 0.52 66.05 31.67
C GLY A 227 1.77 65.24 31.95
N THR A 228 1.66 64.43 33.00
CA THR A 228 2.05 63.02 32.99
C THR A 228 1.01 62.13 33.71
N THR A 229 -0.26 62.55 33.83
CA THR A 229 -1.14 61.98 34.87
C THR A 229 -2.62 61.78 34.48
N PRO A 230 -3.48 62.76 34.12
CA PRO A 230 -4.90 62.43 33.86
C PRO A 230 -5.14 61.76 32.49
N ARG A 231 -4.33 62.09 31.48
CA ARG A 231 -4.36 61.47 30.13
C ARG A 231 -3.46 60.24 30.01
N ASP A 232 -2.59 60.00 31.00
CA ASP A 232 -1.63 58.90 30.95
C ASP A 232 -2.24 57.58 31.44
N SER A 233 -3.25 57.55 32.32
CA SER A 233 -3.93 56.29 32.64
C SER A 233 -4.59 55.67 31.40
N GLU A 234 -5.39 56.43 30.66
CA GLU A 234 -6.01 55.98 29.40
C GLU A 234 -4.96 55.63 28.34
N ARG A 235 -3.88 56.41 28.25
CA ARG A 235 -2.80 56.16 27.31
C ARG A 235 -1.98 54.93 27.68
N VAL A 236 -1.69 54.72 28.97
CA VAL A 236 -0.98 53.55 29.52
C VAL A 236 -1.84 52.30 29.36
N ILE A 237 -3.12 52.36 29.70
CA ILE A 237 -4.08 51.25 29.49
C ILE A 237 -4.21 50.96 27.99
N GLY A 238 -4.33 51.99 27.15
CA GLY A 238 -4.42 51.84 25.70
C GLY A 238 -3.13 51.37 25.03
N GLN A 239 -1.95 51.69 25.60
CA GLN A 239 -0.66 51.17 25.14
C GLN A 239 -0.44 49.72 25.59
N ALA A 240 -0.81 49.41 26.83
CA ALA A 240 -0.81 48.06 27.38
C ALA A 240 -1.68 47.10 26.57
N ALA A 241 -2.93 47.50 26.28
CA ALA A 241 -3.85 46.71 25.46
C ALA A 241 -3.31 46.50 24.04
N ARG A 242 -2.73 47.55 23.43
CA ARG A 242 -2.08 47.43 22.10
C ARG A 242 -0.88 46.49 22.14
N HIS A 243 -0.03 46.59 23.15
CA HIS A 243 1.14 45.73 23.30
C HIS A 243 0.75 44.25 23.43
N LEU A 244 -0.24 43.94 24.29
CA LEU A 244 -0.78 42.59 24.42
C LEU A 244 -1.44 42.10 23.12
N GLY A 245 -2.15 43.00 22.41
CA GLY A 245 -2.70 42.72 21.08
C GLY A 245 -1.63 42.32 20.07
N THR A 246 -0.56 43.09 19.95
CA THR A 246 0.56 42.76 19.05
C THR A 246 1.23 41.44 19.43
N ARG A 247 1.33 41.12 20.73
CA ARG A 247 1.85 39.84 21.20
C ARG A 247 0.94 38.68 20.80
N LEU A 248 -0.38 38.83 20.93
CA LEU A 248 -1.35 37.84 20.47
C LEU A 248 -1.28 37.63 18.95
N ASP A 249 -1.15 38.70 18.18
CA ASP A 249 -1.00 38.62 16.71
C ASP A 249 0.24 37.83 16.31
N ASN A 250 1.37 38.03 17.01
CA ASN A 250 2.60 37.28 16.79
C ASN A 250 2.45 35.78 17.13
N ILE A 251 1.74 35.46 18.22
CA ILE A 251 1.40 34.07 18.59
C ILE A 251 0.54 33.45 17.48
N ASN A 252 -0.48 34.16 17.01
CA ASN A 252 -1.37 33.69 15.97
C ASN A 252 -0.63 33.47 14.64
N ALA A 253 0.28 34.36 14.26
CA ALA A 253 1.13 34.20 13.08
C ALA A 253 1.97 32.92 13.17
N THR A 254 2.49 32.60 14.35
CA THR A 254 3.26 31.36 14.56
C THR A 254 2.38 30.11 14.48
N CYS A 255 1.14 30.17 14.99
CA CYS A 255 0.16 29.08 14.81
C CYS A 255 -0.15 28.83 13.33
N VAL A 256 -0.24 29.90 12.51
CA VAL A 256 -0.43 29.78 11.05
C VAL A 256 0.77 29.08 10.40
N GLU A 257 2.00 29.35 10.82
CA GLU A 257 3.19 28.64 10.30
C GLU A 257 3.14 27.14 10.62
N TYR A 258 2.75 26.75 11.84
CA TYR A 258 2.58 25.34 12.17
C TYR A 258 1.46 24.67 11.37
N SER A 259 0.36 25.39 11.09
CA SER A 259 -0.69 24.89 10.20
C SER A 259 -0.18 24.64 8.77
N LYS A 260 0.69 25.51 8.25
CA LYS A 260 1.35 25.31 6.94
C LYS A 260 2.23 24.06 6.95
N LEU A 261 3.00 23.84 8.00
CA LEU A 261 3.85 22.64 8.15
C LEU A 261 3.02 21.35 8.16
N LEU A 262 1.90 21.32 8.89
CA LEU A 262 0.97 20.18 8.89
C LEU A 262 0.36 19.93 7.50
N THR A 263 -0.03 21.00 6.81
CA THR A 263 -0.59 20.90 5.45
C THR A 263 0.47 20.44 4.43
N GLN A 264 1.74 20.77 4.65
CA GLN A 264 2.85 20.28 3.82
C GLN A 264 3.11 18.79 4.07
N LEU A 265 3.10 18.37 5.34
CA LEU A 265 3.22 16.95 5.70
C LEU A 265 2.09 16.13 5.08
N GLU A 266 0.84 16.58 5.19
CA GLU A 266 -0.30 15.91 4.58
C GLU A 266 -0.15 15.78 3.06
N ARG A 267 0.31 16.84 2.37
CA ARG A 267 0.59 16.78 0.92
C ARG A 267 1.70 15.79 0.59
N SER A 268 2.76 15.74 1.39
CA SER A 268 3.86 14.79 1.22
C SER A 268 3.36 13.35 1.32
N ILE A 269 2.51 13.05 2.31
CA ILE A 269 1.88 11.73 2.51
C ILE A 269 0.99 11.35 1.32
N ARG A 270 0.20 12.30 0.80
CA ARG A 270 -0.66 12.04 -0.36
C ARG A 270 0.13 11.80 -1.65
N GLN A 271 1.26 12.49 -1.82
CA GLN A 271 2.12 12.32 -2.99
C GLN A 271 2.89 11.00 -2.96
N SER A 272 3.37 10.57 -1.79
CA SER A 272 4.04 9.27 -1.64
C SER A 272 3.11 8.08 -1.89
N GLY A 273 1.80 8.22 -1.67
CA GLY A 273 0.80 7.20 -2.01
C GLY A 273 0.39 7.14 -3.49
N SER A 274 0.93 8.01 -4.35
CA SER A 274 0.55 8.13 -5.77
C SER A 274 1.63 7.68 -6.77
N GLN A 275 2.80 7.25 -6.29
CA GLN A 275 3.89 6.67 -7.07
C GLN A 275 3.87 5.15 -6.96
#